data_AF-A0A4Y2JPT3-F1
#
_entry.id   AF-A0A4Y2JPT3-F1
#
_cell.length_a   1.000
_cell.length_b   1.000
_cell.length_c   1.000
_cell.angle_alpha   90.00
_cell.angle_beta   90.00
_cell.angle_gamma   90.00
#
_symmetry.space_group_name_H-M   'P 1'
#
loop_
_entity.id
_entity.type
_entity.pdbx_description
1 polymer ?
#
loop_
_entity_poly.entity_id
_entity_poly.type
_entity_poly.pdbx_seq_one_letter_code
_entity_poly.pdbx_strand_id
1 'polypeptide(L)'
;MKSNCPYGAQHFWKISLARQLPDNVKQIICKVFSNNEYFAHPEHLLLTLLRDSRKHVRELAVRRILAARDKKTKNSGGLRFFKLPKLNFEAADYIDLIDWSNYVVTEPPLTMHIKDKDLREMCKEE
;
A
#
# COMPACT_ATOMS: atom_id res chain seq x y z
N MET A 1 -18.62 -6.27 -0.82
CA MET A 1 -17.87 -7.11 0.15
C MET A 1 -17.28 -6.19 1.22
N LYS A 2 -17.75 -6.26 2.49
CA LYS A 2 -17.12 -5.56 3.63
C LYS A 2 -15.95 -6.42 4.12
N SER A 3 -14.82 -6.46 3.41
CA SER A 3 -13.61 -7.05 3.98
C SER A 3 -13.00 -6.05 4.98
N ASN A 4 -12.79 -6.47 6.23
CA ASN A 4 -12.23 -5.66 7.33
C ASN A 4 -10.69 -5.53 7.25
N CYS A 5 -10.11 -5.64 6.05
CA CYS A 5 -8.66 -5.50 5.84
C CYS A 5 -8.19 -4.12 5.33
N PRO A 6 -8.95 -3.00 5.41
CA PRO A 6 -8.47 -1.74 4.82
C PRO A 6 -7.40 -1.04 5.66
N TYR A 7 -7.20 -1.47 6.91
CA TYR A 7 -6.35 -0.74 7.87
C TYR A 7 -5.02 -1.42 8.14
N GLY A 8 -4.69 -2.52 7.44
CA GLY A 8 -3.47 -3.29 7.72
C GLY A 8 -2.21 -2.44 7.62
N ALA A 9 -2.01 -1.70 6.51
CA ALA A 9 -0.86 -0.82 6.36
C ALA A 9 -0.89 0.38 7.33
N GLN A 10 -2.07 0.94 7.63
CA GLN A 10 -2.22 2.02 8.61
C GLN A 10 -1.86 1.56 10.03
N HIS A 11 -2.22 0.34 10.41
CA HIS A 11 -1.82 -0.23 11.70
C HIS A 11 -0.35 -0.58 11.73
N PHE A 12 0.18 -1.12 10.63
CA PHE A 12 1.61 -1.39 10.48
C PHE A 12 2.45 -0.12 10.61
N TRP A 13 1.93 1.02 10.13
CA TRP A 13 2.55 2.34 10.26
C TRP A 13 2.75 2.82 11.71
N LYS A 14 2.07 2.24 12.70
CA LYS A 14 2.33 2.55 14.12
C LYS A 14 3.78 2.28 14.53
N ILE A 15 4.56 1.58 13.70
CA ILE A 15 6.00 1.49 13.83
C ILE A 15 6.72 2.86 13.90
N SER A 16 6.13 3.92 13.33
CA SER A 16 6.65 5.29 13.46
C SER A 16 6.82 5.73 14.92
N LEU A 17 6.04 5.16 15.86
CA LEU A 17 6.20 5.40 17.29
C LEU A 17 7.53 4.86 17.84
N ALA A 18 8.12 3.85 17.20
CA ALA A 18 9.42 3.32 17.59
C ALA A 18 10.56 4.34 17.45
N ARG A 19 10.35 5.44 16.71
CA ARG A 19 11.30 6.56 16.62
C ARG A 19 11.52 7.28 17.94
N GLN A 20 10.57 7.19 18.87
CA GLN A 20 10.65 7.83 20.18
C GLN A 20 11.41 6.97 21.20
N LEU A 21 11.77 5.74 20.83
CA LEU A 21 12.40 4.78 21.73
C LEU A 21 13.93 4.90 21.68
N PRO A 22 14.63 4.47 22.75
CA PRO A 22 16.09 4.38 22.75
C PRO A 22 16.60 3.46 21.62
N ASP A 23 17.79 3.77 21.08
CA ASP A 23 18.33 3.13 19.88
C ASP A 23 18.42 1.61 19.96
N ASN A 24 18.77 1.07 21.13
CA ASN A 24 18.82 -0.38 21.35
C ASN A 24 17.45 -1.05 21.16
N VAL A 25 16.37 -0.42 21.61
CA VAL A 25 15.00 -0.93 21.44
C VAL A 25 14.50 -0.67 20.02
N LYS A 26 14.77 0.53 19.47
CA LYS A 26 14.43 0.88 18.08
C LYS A 26 14.99 -0.15 17.10
N GLN A 27 16.25 -0.57 17.27
CA GLN A 27 16.88 -1.57 16.41
C GLN A 27 16.19 -2.94 16.44
N ILE A 28 15.78 -3.42 17.63
CA ILE A 28 15.07 -4.69 17.79
C ILE A 28 13.72 -4.63 17.08
N ILE A 29 12.96 -3.55 17.30
CA ILE A 29 11.65 -3.37 16.70
C ILE A 29 11.77 -3.25 15.18
N CYS A 30 12.64 -2.38 14.67
CA CYS A 30 12.86 -2.23 13.23
C CYS A 30 13.22 -3.57 12.58
N LYS A 31 14.06 -4.40 13.22
CA LYS A 31 14.38 -5.74 12.73
C LYS A 31 13.17 -6.66 12.68
N VAL A 32 12.32 -6.68 13.71
CA VAL A 32 11.09 -7.49 13.73
C VAL A 32 10.14 -7.06 12.62
N PHE A 33 9.96 -5.76 12.42
CA PHE A 33 9.08 -5.25 11.36
C PHE A 33 9.65 -5.47 9.96
N SER A 34 10.97 -5.38 9.78
CA SER A 34 11.62 -5.76 8.51
C SER A 34 11.49 -7.26 8.18
N ASN A 35 11.17 -8.11 9.15
CA ASN A 35 10.80 -9.50 8.88
C ASN A 35 9.29 -9.65 8.55
N ASN A 36 8.48 -8.61 8.79
CA ASN A 36 7.03 -8.60 8.63
C ASN A 36 6.55 -7.58 7.57
N GLU A 37 7.39 -7.27 6.58
CA GLU A 37 7.15 -6.21 5.57
C GLU A 37 5.99 -6.50 4.60
N TYR A 38 5.37 -7.69 4.70
CA TYR A 38 4.25 -8.09 3.82
C TYR A 38 3.06 -7.13 3.90
N PHE A 39 2.82 -6.48 5.04
CA PHE A 39 1.79 -5.45 5.18
C PHE A 39 2.10 -4.17 4.42
N ALA A 40 3.37 -3.92 4.10
CA ALA A 40 3.79 -2.77 3.30
C ALA A 40 3.86 -3.10 1.81
N HIS A 41 3.40 -4.29 1.37
CA HIS A 41 3.37 -4.64 -0.04
C HIS A 41 2.55 -3.60 -0.85
N PRO A 42 3.01 -3.17 -2.05
CA PRO A 42 2.34 -2.12 -2.82
C PRO A 42 0.83 -2.34 -3.00
N GLU A 43 0.40 -3.58 -3.26
CA GLU A 43 -1.03 -3.90 -3.39
C GLU A 43 -1.81 -3.71 -2.10
N HIS A 44 -1.21 -4.05 -0.96
CA HIS A 44 -1.84 -3.88 0.35
C HIS A 44 -1.93 -2.40 0.73
N LEU A 45 -0.87 -1.64 0.42
CA LEU A 45 -0.87 -0.18 0.54
C LEU A 45 -1.97 0.43 -0.33
N LEU A 46 -2.10 0.05 -1.60
CA LEU A 46 -3.15 0.57 -2.48
C LEU A 46 -4.56 0.36 -1.94
N LEU A 47 -4.85 -0.83 -1.38
CA LEU A 47 -6.15 -1.10 -0.76
C LEU A 47 -6.41 -0.22 0.46
N THR A 48 -5.36 0.06 1.24
CA THR A 48 -5.44 0.95 2.39
C THR A 48 -5.66 2.40 1.96
N LEU A 49 -4.90 2.86 0.97
CA LEU A 49 -5.00 4.21 0.41
C LEU A 49 -6.37 4.46 -0.22
N LEU A 50 -6.98 3.46 -0.85
CA LEU A 50 -8.31 3.54 -1.45
C LEU A 50 -9.42 3.78 -0.40
N ARG A 51 -9.16 3.47 0.87
CA ARG A 51 -10.10 3.62 2.00
C ARG A 51 -9.66 4.69 3.00
N ASP A 52 -8.63 5.47 2.67
CA ASP A 52 -8.20 6.60 3.50
C ASP A 52 -9.28 7.68 3.54
N SER A 53 -9.45 8.37 4.66
CA SER A 53 -10.43 9.44 4.83
C SER A 53 -10.09 10.68 3.98
N ARG A 54 -8.82 10.89 3.66
CA ARG A 54 -8.32 12.03 2.86
C ARG A 54 -8.53 11.76 1.38
N LYS A 55 -9.35 12.60 0.75
CA LYS A 55 -9.69 12.51 -0.68
C LYS A 55 -8.47 12.40 -1.61
N HIS A 56 -7.44 13.23 -1.40
CA HIS A 56 -6.25 13.23 -2.25
C HIS A 56 -5.47 11.90 -2.19
N VAL A 57 -5.54 11.19 -1.07
CA VAL A 57 -4.91 9.87 -0.89
C VAL A 57 -5.68 8.78 -1.65
N ARG A 58 -7.02 8.82 -1.59
CA ARG A 58 -7.87 7.93 -2.40
C ARG A 58 -7.65 8.16 -3.89
N GLU A 59 -7.57 9.42 -4.32
CA GLU A 59 -7.27 9.78 -5.71
C GLU A 59 -5.92 9.23 -6.18
N LEU A 60 -4.88 9.30 -5.33
CA LEU A 60 -3.57 8.71 -5.62
C LEU A 60 -3.67 7.19 -5.79
N ALA A 61 -4.43 6.50 -4.92
CA ALA A 61 -4.65 5.06 -5.01
C ALA A 61 -5.30 4.67 -6.33
N VAL A 62 -6.40 5.34 -6.70
CA VAL A 62 -7.13 5.06 -7.94
C VAL A 62 -6.26 5.32 -9.17
N ARG A 63 -5.51 6.43 -9.20
CA ARG A 63 -4.56 6.70 -10.30
C ARG A 63 -3.55 5.57 -10.48
N ARG A 64 -2.97 5.06 -9.38
CA ARG A 64 -2.01 3.95 -9.41
C ARG A 64 -2.64 2.63 -9.85
N ILE A 65 -3.86 2.32 -9.37
CA ILE A 65 -4.60 1.11 -9.77
C ILE A 65 -4.92 1.12 -11.27
N LEU A 66 -5.43 2.24 -11.80
CA LEU A 66 -5.74 2.38 -13.22
C LEU A 66 -4.48 2.26 -14.09
N ALA A 67 -3.38 2.91 -13.68
CA ALA A 67 -2.11 2.77 -14.38
C ALA A 67 -1.59 1.31 -14.36
N ALA A 68 -1.83 0.57 -13.28
CA ALA A 68 -1.47 -0.85 -13.19
C ALA A 68 -2.36 -1.73 -14.09
N ARG A 69 -3.64 -1.42 -14.24
CA ARG A 69 -4.55 -2.08 -15.21
C ARG A 69 -4.05 -1.90 -16.64
N ASP A 70 -3.73 -0.67 -17.02
CA ASP A 70 -3.23 -0.34 -18.36
C ASP A 70 -1.91 -1.03 -18.69
N LYS A 71 -1.04 -1.24 -17.69
CA LYS A 71 0.20 -2.01 -17.86
C LYS A 71 -0.08 -3.51 -18.03
N LYS A 72 -1.06 -4.05 -17.31
CA LYS A 72 -1.46 -5.47 -17.40
C LYS A 72 -2.08 -5.80 -18.75
N THR A 73 -2.92 -4.93 -19.30
CA THR A 73 -3.53 -5.13 -20.63
C THR A 73 -2.50 -5.13 -21.75
N LYS A 74 -1.38 -4.40 -21.58
CA LYS A 74 -0.26 -4.37 -22.53
C LYS A 74 0.69 -5.56 -22.41
N ASN A 75 0.81 -6.15 -21.21
CA ASN A 75 1.70 -7.28 -20.90
C ASN A 75 0.87 -8.51 -20.52
N SER A 76 0.18 -9.11 -21.49
CA SER A 76 -0.70 -10.27 -21.29
C SER A 76 0.11 -11.54 -20.94
N GLY A 77 0.27 -11.84 -19.65
CA GLY A 77 0.71 -13.18 -19.19
C GLY A 77 1.87 -13.24 -18.19
N GLY A 78 2.38 -12.10 -17.71
CA GLY A 78 3.47 -12.10 -16.72
C GLY A 78 3.02 -12.63 -15.34
N LEU A 79 3.82 -13.52 -14.75
CA LEU A 79 3.64 -13.98 -13.36
C LEU A 79 3.77 -12.80 -12.39
N ARG A 80 2.87 -12.73 -11.39
CA ARG A 80 2.97 -11.76 -10.29
C ARG A 80 3.98 -12.27 -9.27
N PHE A 81 5.10 -11.56 -9.12
CA PHE A 81 6.08 -11.85 -8.09
C PHE A 81 5.76 -11.09 -6.81
N PHE A 82 5.67 -11.81 -5.70
CA PHE A 82 5.56 -11.21 -4.37
C PHE A 82 6.97 -10.89 -3.85
N LYS A 83 7.40 -9.64 -3.99
CA LYS A 83 8.68 -9.15 -3.48
C LYS A 83 8.45 -8.38 -2.20
N LEU A 84 9.14 -8.75 -1.13
CA LEU A 84 9.09 -8.00 0.13
C LEU A 84 9.66 -6.59 -0.09
N PRO A 85 8.95 -5.54 0.35
CA PRO A 85 9.41 -4.19 0.18
C PRO A 85 10.28 -3.74 1.35
N LYS A 86 11.46 -3.21 1.04
CA LYS A 86 12.31 -2.48 1.98
C LYS A 86 11.52 -1.29 2.57
N LEU A 87 11.34 -1.30 3.88
CA LEU A 87 10.62 -0.25 4.60
C LEU A 87 11.45 1.04 4.73
N ASN A 88 10.76 2.16 4.59
CA ASN A 88 11.26 3.47 4.96
C ASN A 88 10.82 3.81 6.40
N PHE A 89 11.68 3.48 7.38
CA PHE A 89 11.41 3.76 8.80
C PHE A 89 11.40 5.25 9.15
N GLU A 90 11.79 6.14 8.23
CA GLU A 90 11.84 7.59 8.42
C GLU A 90 10.73 8.34 7.68
N ALA A 91 9.79 7.63 7.03
CA ALA A 91 8.65 8.24 6.32
C ALA A 91 7.83 9.20 7.22
N ALA A 92 7.16 10.21 6.68
CA ALA A 92 6.23 11.01 7.49
C ALA A 92 4.83 10.37 7.55
N ASP A 93 4.49 9.61 6.51
CA ASP A 93 3.20 9.00 6.29
C ASP A 93 3.38 7.56 5.79
N TYR A 94 2.40 6.70 6.03
CA TYR A 94 2.37 5.34 5.52
C TYR A 94 2.28 5.29 3.98
N ILE A 95 1.86 6.40 3.36
CA ILE A 95 1.94 6.59 1.90
C ILE A 95 3.39 6.40 1.41
N ASP A 96 4.38 6.84 2.19
CA ASP A 96 5.80 6.84 1.81
C ASP A 96 6.60 5.72 2.49
N LEU A 97 5.88 4.71 3.03
CA LEU A 97 6.47 3.57 3.73
C LEU A 97 7.38 2.72 2.83
N ILE A 98 7.15 2.78 1.51
CA ILE A 98 7.96 2.12 0.51
C ILE A 98 8.37 3.11 -0.58
N ASP A 99 9.47 2.81 -1.25
CA ASP A 99 9.87 3.53 -2.45
C ASP A 99 9.08 3.01 -3.67
N TRP A 100 7.97 3.67 -3.98
CA TRP A 100 7.08 3.31 -5.09
C TRP A 100 7.77 3.25 -6.46
N SER A 101 8.89 3.96 -6.65
CA SER A 101 9.63 3.96 -7.92
C SER A 101 10.40 2.66 -8.13
N ASN A 102 10.76 1.98 -7.03
CA ASN A 102 11.56 0.76 -7.03
C ASN A 102 10.73 -0.54 -7.05
N TYR A 103 9.40 -0.46 -6.96
CA TYR A 103 8.51 -1.61 -6.99
C TYR A 103 7.58 -1.60 -8.20
N VAL A 104 7.36 -2.80 -8.76
CA VAL A 104 6.34 -3.01 -9.79
C VAL A 104 4.97 -3.00 -9.12
N VAL A 105 4.23 -1.92 -9.31
CA VAL A 105 2.86 -1.81 -8.84
C VAL A 105 1.95 -2.58 -9.79
N THR A 106 1.25 -3.60 -9.26
CA THR A 106 0.20 -4.31 -10.00
C THR A 106 -1.16 -4.10 -9.37
N GLU A 107 -2.21 -4.37 -10.13
CA GLU A 107 -3.57 -4.19 -9.65
C GLU A 107 -3.89 -5.18 -8.50
N PRO A 108 -4.35 -4.70 -7.33
CA PRO A 108 -4.79 -5.59 -6.25
C PRO A 108 -5.88 -6.57 -6.72
N PRO A 109 -5.84 -7.87 -6.38
CA PRO A 109 -6.85 -8.85 -6.78
C PRO A 109 -8.26 -8.44 -6.34
N LEU A 110 -8.35 -7.81 -5.17
CA LEU A 110 -9.59 -7.30 -4.58
C LEU A 110 -10.20 -6.13 -5.37
N THR A 111 -9.47 -5.51 -6.29
CA THR A 111 -10.00 -4.47 -7.18
C THR A 111 -10.37 -4.99 -8.56
N MET A 112 -9.93 -6.17 -8.97
CA MET A 112 -10.09 -6.68 -10.36
C MET A 112 -11.53 -6.78 -10.86
N HIS A 113 -12.50 -6.97 -9.97
CA HIS A 113 -13.92 -7.07 -10.31
C HIS A 113 -14.64 -5.71 -10.33
N ILE A 114 -13.99 -4.64 -9.88
CA ILE A 114 -14.55 -3.28 -9.79
C ILE A 114 -14.28 -2.58 -11.13
N LYS A 115 -15.28 -1.96 -11.75
CA LYS A 115 -15.08 -1.24 -13.02
C LYS A 115 -14.34 0.08 -12.79
N ASP A 116 -13.67 0.60 -13.82
CA ASP A 116 -12.93 1.86 -13.75
C ASP A 116 -13.81 3.04 -13.30
N LYS A 117 -15.07 3.06 -13.74
CA LYS A 117 -16.05 4.08 -13.33
C LYS A 117 -16.29 4.04 -11.82
N ASP A 118 -16.58 2.84 -11.30
CA ASP A 118 -16.88 2.63 -9.89
C ASP A 118 -15.65 2.94 -9.02
N LEU A 119 -14.44 2.54 -9.46
CA LEU A 119 -13.19 2.92 -8.78
C LEU A 119 -13.02 4.44 -8.67
N ARG A 120 -13.37 5.20 -9.72
CA ARG A 120 -13.29 6.67 -9.68
C ARG A 120 -14.34 7.29 -8.77
N GLU A 121 -15.48 6.62 -8.57
CA GLU A 121 -16.51 7.04 -7.63
C GLU A 121 -16.09 6.81 -6.18
N MET A 122 -15.28 5.78 -5.89
CA MET A 122 -14.71 5.56 -4.55
C MET A 122 -13.84 6.74 -4.05
N CYS A 123 -13.31 7.59 -4.94
CA CYS A 123 -12.64 8.84 -4.53
C CYS A 123 -13.61 9.88 -3.96
N LYS A 124 -14.88 9.83 -4.34
CA LYS A 124 -15.90 10.85 -4.06
C LYS A 124 -16.73 10.53 -2.82
N GLU A 125 -16.78 9.27 -2.41
CA GLU A 125 -17.53 8.83 -1.23
C GLU A 125 -16.84 9.31 0.07
N GLU A 126 -17.64 9.86 0.98
CA GLU A 126 -17.41 9.97 2.42
C GLU A 126 -18.26 8.93 3.14
#